data_AF-A0A971BPA5-F1
#
_entry.id   AF-A0A971BPA5-F1
#
_cell.length_a   1.000
_cell.length_b   1.000
_cell.length_c   1.000
_cell.angle_alpha   90.00
_cell.angle_beta   90.00
_cell.angle_gamma   90.00
#
_symmetry.space_group_name_H-M   'P 1'
#
loop_
_entity.id
_entity.type
_entity.pdbx_description
1 polymer ?
#
loop_
_entity_poly.entity_id
_entity_poly.type
_entity_poly.pdbx_seq_one_letter_code
_entity_poly.pdbx_strand_id
1 'polypeptide(L)'
;MSASPLPPTGFAQRHIGIAPDDLRRMLDDLGRASLGALVDEAVPADIRSTAPLDLPPARSEAELLADLRALAAKNTVLRQCIGQGFSDT
;
A
#
# COMPACT_ATOMS: atom_id res chain seq x y z
N MET A 1 -15.32 -11.86 9.42
CA MET A 1 -14.16 -12.04 8.52
C MET A 1 -12.94 -11.47 9.21
N SER A 2 -12.07 -12.33 9.73
CA SER A 2 -10.90 -11.91 10.52
C SER A 2 -9.87 -11.29 9.59
N ALA A 3 -9.49 -10.03 9.84
CA ALA A 3 -8.36 -9.41 9.16
C ALA A 3 -7.09 -10.22 9.50
N SER A 4 -6.46 -10.80 8.49
CA SER A 4 -5.21 -11.55 8.67
C SER A 4 -4.15 -10.62 9.26
N PRO A 5 -3.46 -10.99 10.36
CA PRO A 5 -2.47 -10.12 10.97
C PRO A 5 -1.34 -9.89 9.97
N LEU A 6 -1.03 -8.61 9.71
CA LEU A 6 0.11 -8.22 8.89
C LEU A 6 1.37 -8.89 9.45
N PRO A 7 2.23 -9.48 8.60
CA PRO A 7 3.45 -10.12 9.06
C PRO A 7 4.33 -9.11 9.82
N PRO A 8 5.01 -9.53 10.90
CA PRO A 8 5.83 -8.64 11.71
C PRO A 8 6.99 -8.14 10.84
N THR A 9 7.13 -6.81 10.70
CA THR A 9 8.11 -6.06 9.87
C THR A 9 7.80 -5.87 8.36
N GLY A 10 6.54 -5.68 7.96
CA GLY A 10 6.17 -5.34 6.58
C GLY A 10 6.15 -3.83 6.25
N PHE A 11 6.26 -3.46 4.96
CA PHE A 11 6.10 -2.09 4.45
C PHE A 11 4.86 -1.38 5.00
N ALA A 12 3.73 -2.10 5.09
CA ALA A 12 2.46 -1.56 5.60
C ALA A 12 2.58 -0.97 7.01
N GLN A 13 3.41 -1.54 7.89
CA GLN A 13 3.63 -1.02 9.24
C GLN A 13 4.43 0.29 9.24
N ARG A 14 5.33 0.50 8.27
CA ARG A 14 6.05 1.77 8.09
C ARG A 14 5.23 2.81 7.36
N HIS A 15 4.34 2.36 6.47
CA HIS A 15 3.50 3.22 5.64
C HIS A 15 2.27 3.73 6.39
N ILE A 16 1.63 2.88 7.19
CA ILE A 16 0.47 3.24 8.01
C ILE A 16 0.99 3.80 9.33
N GLY A 17 0.96 5.13 9.47
CA GLY A 17 1.51 5.84 10.62
C GLY A 17 0.70 5.75 11.92
N ILE A 18 -0.44 5.06 11.92
CA ILE A 18 -1.32 4.96 13.09
C ILE A 18 -0.88 3.76 13.94
N ALA A 19 -0.47 4.03 15.18
CA ALA A 19 -0.19 2.96 16.13
C ALA A 19 -1.50 2.29 16.60
N PRO A 20 -1.45 1.02 17.05
CA PRO A 20 -2.64 0.31 17.49
C PRO A 20 -3.45 1.00 18.59
N ASP A 21 -2.78 1.70 19.51
CA ASP A 21 -3.45 2.42 20.60
C ASP A 21 -4.12 3.71 20.12
N ASP A 22 -3.53 4.40 19.14
CA ASP A 22 -4.15 5.57 18.54
C ASP A 22 -5.38 5.18 17.72
N LEU A 23 -5.33 4.05 17.00
CA LEU A 23 -6.50 3.51 16.30
C LEU A 23 -7.66 3.23 17.26
N ARG A 24 -7.38 2.66 18.43
CA ARG A 24 -8.41 2.40 19.46
C ARG A 24 -9.03 3.70 19.96
N ARG A 25 -8.20 4.69 20.33
CA ARG A 25 -8.67 6.01 20.79
C ARG A 25 -9.56 6.68 19.76
N MET A 26 -9.13 6.69 18.49
CA MET A 26 -9.91 7.27 17.39
C MET A 26 -11.25 6.57 17.20
N LEU A 27 -11.29 5.24 17.32
CA LEU A 27 -12.54 4.47 17.22
C LEU A 27 -13.48 4.74 18.39
N ASP A 28 -12.95 4.88 19.60
CA ASP A 28 -13.71 5.21 20.81
C ASP A 28 -14.32 6.61 20.71
N ASP A 29 -13.56 7.61 20.23
CA ASP A 29 -14.05 8.98 20.01
C ASP A 29 -15.20 9.03 18.99
N LEU A 30 -15.18 8.12 18.01
CA LEU A 30 -16.23 7.96 17.00
C LEU A 30 -17.38 7.04 17.45
N GLY A 31 -17.28 6.41 18.62
CA GLY A 31 -18.26 5.44 19.12
C GLY A 31 -18.35 4.16 18.27
N ARG A 32 -17.26 3.73 17.63
CA ARG A 32 -17.23 2.55 16.75
C ARG A 32 -16.47 1.39 17.36
N ALA A 33 -17.05 0.19 17.29
CA ALA A 33 -16.45 -1.01 17.88
C ALA A 33 -15.24 -1.55 17.11
N SER A 34 -15.07 -1.19 15.84
CA SER A 34 -13.94 -1.63 15.01
C SER A 34 -13.77 -0.78 13.75
N LEU A 35 -12.60 -0.89 13.11
CA LEU A 35 -12.38 -0.34 11.78
C LEU A 35 -13.35 -0.93 10.74
N GLY A 36 -13.70 -2.20 10.86
CA GLY A 36 -14.69 -2.85 9.98
C GLY A 36 -16.07 -2.19 10.10
N ALA A 37 -16.53 -1.96 11.33
CA ALA A 37 -17.81 -1.29 11.59
C ALA A 37 -17.84 0.15 11.05
N LEU A 38 -16.72 0.87 11.14
CA LEU A 38 -16.58 2.19 10.53
C LEU A 38 -16.70 2.12 9.00
N VAL A 39 -16.07 1.14 8.35
CA VAL A 39 -16.17 0.95 6.89
C VAL A 39 -17.60 0.56 6.47
N ASP A 40 -18.27 -0.30 7.23
CA ASP A 40 -19.65 -0.72 6.97
C ASP A 40 -20.64 0.46 6.96
N GLU A 41 -20.41 1.46 7.81
CA GLU A 41 -21.24 2.66 7.87
C GLU A 41 -20.86 3.72 6.82
N ALA A 42 -19.55 3.86 6.54
CA ALA A 42 -19.07 4.89 5.62
C ALA A 42 -19.26 4.54 4.13
N VAL A 43 -19.27 3.24 3.79
CA VAL A 43 -19.33 2.78 2.40
C VAL A 43 -20.66 2.08 2.13
N PRO A 44 -21.51 2.59 1.22
CA PRO A 44 -22.73 1.91 0.81
C PRO A 44 -22.46 0.49 0.32
N ALA A 45 -23.27 -0.46 0.79
CA ALA A 45 -23.02 -1.89 0.57
C ALA A 45 -23.16 -2.31 -0.91
N ASP A 46 -23.94 -1.58 -1.69
CA ASP A 46 -24.20 -1.83 -3.12
C ASP A 46 -23.00 -1.53 -4.01
N ILE A 47 -22.09 -0.64 -3.58
CA ILE A 47 -20.85 -0.32 -4.31
C ILE A 47 -19.61 -0.99 -3.72
N ARG A 48 -19.73 -1.67 -2.57
CA ARG A 48 -18.59 -2.27 -1.89
C ARG A 48 -18.21 -3.61 -2.52
N SER A 49 -16.94 -3.75 -2.91
CA SER A 49 -16.40 -5.06 -3.30
C SER A 49 -16.39 -6.02 -2.11
N THR A 50 -16.95 -7.21 -2.31
CA THR A 50 -16.96 -8.32 -1.34
C THR A 50 -15.84 -9.32 -1.59
N ALA A 51 -15.25 -9.31 -2.78
CA ALA A 51 -14.10 -10.12 -3.12
C ALA A 51 -12.80 -9.41 -2.69
N PRO A 52 -11.82 -10.15 -2.13
CA PRO A 52 -10.47 -9.62 -1.93
C PRO A 52 -9.84 -9.29 -3.28
N LEU A 53 -8.87 -8.37 -3.27
CA LEU A 53 -8.11 -8.04 -4.47
C LEU A 53 -7.27 -9.25 -4.90
N ASP A 54 -7.30 -9.56 -6.20
CA ASP A 54 -6.44 -10.57 -6.81
C ASP A 54 -5.06 -9.97 -7.09
N LEU A 55 -4.20 -9.99 -6.07
CA LEU A 55 -2.85 -9.45 -6.11
C LEU A 55 -1.83 -10.52 -5.70
N PRO A 56 -0.60 -10.49 -6.24
CA PRO A 56 0.49 -11.31 -5.74
C PRO A 56 0.75 -11.08 -4.24
N PRO A 57 1.36 -12.06 -3.56
CA PRO A 57 1.76 -11.88 -2.16
C PRO A 57 2.62 -10.63 -1.96
N ALA A 58 2.44 -9.97 -0.82
CA ALA A 58 3.24 -8.82 -0.46
C ALA A 58 4.73 -9.22 -0.38
N ARG A 59 5.58 -8.46 -1.07
CA ARG A 59 7.04 -8.57 -0.99
C ARG A 59 7.57 -7.69 0.14
N SER A 60 8.69 -8.08 0.73
CA SER A 60 9.46 -7.18 1.59
C SER A 60 10.04 -6.01 0.77
N GLU A 61 10.41 -4.93 1.44
CA GLU A 61 11.03 -3.79 0.75
C GLU A 61 12.38 -4.14 0.11
N ALA A 62 13.16 -5.03 0.74
CA ALA A 62 14.44 -5.48 0.22
C ALA A 62 14.28 -6.28 -1.09
N GLU A 63 13.32 -7.20 -1.12
CA GLU A 63 12.98 -7.98 -2.31
C GLU A 63 12.46 -7.06 -3.43
N LEU A 64 11.55 -6.14 -3.12
CA LEU A 64 11.02 -5.19 -4.09
C LEU A 64 12.12 -4.34 -4.73
N LEU A 65 13.06 -3.82 -3.93
CA LEU A 65 14.18 -3.03 -4.44
C LEU A 65 15.13 -3.86 -5.32
N ALA A 66 15.39 -5.12 -4.96
CA ALA A 66 16.21 -6.02 -5.78
C ALA A 66 15.54 -6.28 -7.14
N ASP A 67 14.24 -6.58 -7.13
CA ASP A 67 13.47 -6.83 -8.35
C ASP A 67 13.42 -5.61 -9.26
N LEU A 68 13.18 -4.41 -8.69
CA LEU A 68 13.14 -3.17 -9.46
C LEU A 68 14.51 -2.81 -10.05
N ARG A 69 15.61 -3.08 -9.35
CA ARG A 69 16.96 -2.92 -9.91
C ARG A 69 17.20 -3.87 -11.08
N ALA A 70 16.79 -5.13 -10.96
CA ALA A 70 16.90 -6.10 -12.05
C ALA A 70 16.05 -5.72 -13.26
N LEU A 71 14.86 -5.15 -13.03
CA LEU A 71 14.01 -4.62 -14.10
C LEU A 71 14.65 -3.39 -14.76
N ALA A 72 15.14 -2.43 -13.98
CA ALA A 72 15.78 -1.21 -14.47
C ALA A 72 17.07 -1.50 -15.26
N ALA A 73 17.81 -2.54 -14.90
CA ALA A 73 19.01 -2.98 -15.61
C ALA A 73 18.75 -3.44 -17.07
N LYS A 74 17.49 -3.65 -17.45
CA LYS A 74 17.11 -3.95 -18.84
C LYS A 74 17.09 -2.71 -19.73
N ASN A 75 17.08 -1.51 -19.16
CA ASN A 75 17.12 -0.27 -19.91
C ASN A 75 18.52 -0.03 -20.50
N THR A 76 18.59 0.48 -21.72
CA THR A 76 19.84 0.94 -22.32
C THR A 76 19.94 2.45 -22.17
N VAL A 77 20.88 2.92 -21.35
CA VAL A 77 21.14 4.35 -21.17
C VAL A 77 22.05 4.82 -22.30
N LEU A 78 21.51 5.64 -23.20
CA LEU A 78 22.24 6.28 -24.30
C LEU A 78 22.34 7.79 -24.06
N ARG A 79 23.33 8.41 -24.70
CA ARG A 79 23.35 9.87 -24.84
C ARG A 79 22.19 10.29 -25.73
N GLN A 80 21.24 11.00 -25.15
CA GLN A 80 20.03 11.43 -25.86
C GLN A 80 20.28 12.74 -26.60
N CYS A 81 20.33 12.69 -27.92
CA CYS A 81 20.44 13.87 -28.80
C CYS A 81 19.13 14.17 -29.55
N ILE A 82 18.00 13.71 -29.02
CA ILE A 82 16.68 13.83 -29.67
C ILE A 82 16.12 15.25 -29.52
N GLY A 83 16.31 15.89 -28.36
CA GLY A 83 15.74 17.20 -28.06
C GLY A 83 14.24 17.13 -27.79
N GLN A 84 13.46 17.96 -28.47
CA GLN A 84 11.98 18.03 -28.34
C GLN A 84 11.49 18.37 -26.92
N GLY A 85 12.19 19.30 -26.25
CA GLY A 85 11.82 19.79 -24.93
C GLY A 85 12.47 19.07 -23.75
N PHE A 86 13.31 18.07 -24.01
CA PHE A 86 14.14 17.41 -23.00
C PHE A 86 15.61 17.40 -23.44
N SER A 87 16.49 17.77 -22.52
CA SER A 87 17.94 17.68 -22.67
C SER A 87 18.55 17.21 -21.36
N ASP A 88 19.67 16.49 -21.44
CA ASP A 88 20.45 16.11 -20.27
C ASP A 88 21.04 17.36 -19.58
N THR A 89 21.29 17.29 -18.26
CA THR A 89 21.81 18.41 -17.44
C THR A 89 23.02 18.00 -16.61
#